data_AF-A0A517YZA1-F1
#
_entry.id   AF-A0A517YZA1-F1
#
_cell.length_a   1.000
_cell.length_b   1.000
_cell.length_c   1.000
_cell.angle_alpha   90.00
_cell.angle_beta   90.00
_cell.angle_gamma   90.00
#
_symmetry.space_group_name_H-M   'P 1'
#
loop_
_entity.id
_entity.type
_entity.pdbx_description
1 polymer ?
#
loop_
_entity_poly.entity_id
_entity_poly.type
_entity_poly.pdbx_seq_one_letter_code
_entity_poly.pdbx_strand_id
1 'polypeptide(L)'
;MQMQNRQSQNAVLIGVLLVVCALAGGCWNPFRKEPIAGSQRAGSLTNGYSLLVGLAGQESKVGLVTWVRDYDGEVGDLLEDVQEAAKDINGWLGDISGRLKSNGVLMDRNGLPEVEQWARNWIEGRTRKTILGGKIQKSELVMVLSQAKATEYIAALCAGLANIEVNDARRDKLKKYAARFESLNERCLGLLKVKGEDEMKKEKAEEEREEDADEQGEERL
;
A
#
# COMPACT_ATOMS: atom_id res chain seq x y z
N MET A 1 -27.54 19.38 -56.39
CA MET A 1 -27.10 18.12 -55.73
C MET A 1 -25.64 18.26 -55.28
N GLN A 2 -25.34 19.10 -54.27
CA GLN A 2 -23.98 19.23 -53.67
C GLN A 2 -23.96 19.71 -52.20
N MET A 3 -25.10 19.76 -51.50
CA MET A 3 -25.14 20.28 -50.11
C MET A 3 -25.07 19.21 -49.02
N GLN A 4 -25.20 17.92 -49.33
CA GLN A 4 -25.19 16.84 -48.31
C GLN A 4 -23.79 16.38 -47.88
N ASN A 5 -22.72 16.74 -48.60
CA ASN A 5 -21.38 16.19 -48.34
C ASN A 5 -20.52 17.00 -47.34
N ARG A 6 -20.96 18.20 -46.93
CA ARG A 6 -20.24 19.03 -45.94
C ARG A 6 -20.63 18.74 -44.49
N GLN A 7 -21.82 18.21 -44.24
CA GLN A 7 -22.26 17.92 -42.86
C GLN A 7 -21.60 16.66 -42.27
N SER A 8 -21.23 15.67 -43.09
CA SER A 8 -20.55 14.46 -42.62
C SER A 8 -19.08 14.68 -42.26
N GLN A 9 -18.38 15.59 -42.94
CA GLN A 9 -16.97 15.87 -42.66
C GLN A 9 -16.76 16.64 -41.35
N ASN A 10 -17.68 17.54 -41.00
CA ASN A 10 -17.60 18.30 -39.74
C ASN A 10 -17.91 17.42 -38.51
N ALA A 11 -18.80 16.43 -38.65
CA ALA A 11 -19.13 15.50 -37.56
C ALA A 11 -17.96 14.58 -37.20
N VAL A 12 -17.20 14.12 -38.21
CA VAL A 12 -16.01 13.26 -37.99
C VAL A 12 -14.86 14.06 -37.36
N LEU A 13 -14.65 15.31 -37.79
CA LEU A 13 -13.61 16.18 -37.21
C LEU A 13 -13.89 16.55 -35.74
N ILE A 14 -15.14 16.78 -35.37
CA ILE A 14 -15.52 17.05 -33.96
C ILE A 14 -15.40 15.77 -33.11
N GLY A 15 -15.75 14.61 -33.67
CA GLY A 15 -15.62 13.32 -32.99
C GLY A 15 -14.16 12.94 -32.68
N VAL A 16 -13.23 13.19 -33.61
CA VAL A 16 -11.80 12.93 -33.41
C VAL A 16 -11.17 13.92 -32.41
N LEU A 17 -11.61 15.19 -32.39
CA LEU A 17 -11.10 16.18 -31.45
C LEU A 17 -11.49 15.87 -29.98
N LEU A 18 -12.69 15.32 -29.75
CA LEU A 18 -13.16 14.95 -28.41
C LEU A 18 -12.46 13.71 -27.83
N VAL A 19 -12.04 12.77 -28.69
CA VAL A 19 -11.29 11.57 -28.25
C VAL A 19 -9.83 11.90 -27.91
N VAL A 20 -9.23 12.90 -28.55
CA VAL A 20 -7.86 13.35 -28.22
C VAL A 20 -7.81 14.14 -26.91
N CYS A 21 -8.86 14.91 -26.56
CA CYS A 21 -8.93 15.60 -25.27
C CYS A 21 -9.15 14.65 -24.08
N ALA A 22 -9.79 13.50 -24.28
CA ALA A 22 -10.01 12.51 -23.22
C ALA A 22 -8.74 11.71 -22.87
N LEU A 23 -7.78 11.58 -23.80
CA LEU A 23 -6.50 10.89 -23.57
C LEU A 23 -5.39 11.81 -23.04
N ALA A 24 -5.63 13.13 -22.96
CA ALA A 24 -4.74 14.09 -22.33
C ALA A 24 -5.10 14.40 -20.86
N GLY A 25 -6.07 13.68 -20.28
CA GLY A 25 -6.39 13.69 -18.86
C GLY A 25 -5.35 13.00 -17.99
N GLY A 26 -4.06 13.27 -18.23
CA GLY A 26 -3.01 12.96 -17.27
C GLY A 26 -3.29 13.75 -15.99
N CYS A 27 -3.37 13.03 -14.87
CA CYS A 27 -3.61 13.52 -13.52
C CYS A 27 -3.25 15.00 -13.31
N TRP A 28 -4.28 15.87 -13.36
CA TRP A 28 -4.15 17.25 -12.92
C TRP A 28 -3.97 17.20 -11.40
N ASN A 29 -2.73 17.21 -10.93
CA ASN A 29 -2.44 17.38 -9.52
C ASN A 29 -2.33 18.90 -9.26
N PRO A 30 -3.33 19.57 -8.65
CA PRO A 30 -3.37 21.03 -8.52
C PRO A 30 -2.34 21.58 -7.53
N PHE A 31 -1.54 20.71 -6.89
CA PHE A 31 -0.41 21.13 -6.07
C PHE A 31 0.77 21.53 -6.97
N ARG A 32 0.81 22.82 -7.35
CA ARG A 32 2.04 23.44 -7.84
C ARG A 32 3.16 23.13 -6.86
N LYS A 33 4.26 22.55 -7.36
CA LYS A 33 5.53 22.44 -6.63
C LYS A 33 6.11 23.84 -6.44
N GLU A 34 5.60 24.60 -5.49
CA GLU A 34 6.34 25.77 -5.02
C GLU A 34 7.64 25.30 -4.36
N PRO A 35 8.76 26.01 -4.55
CA PRO A 35 9.99 25.70 -3.84
C PRO A 35 9.71 25.77 -2.35
N ILE A 36 9.75 24.62 -1.67
CA ILE A 36 9.59 24.56 -0.21
C ILE A 36 10.75 25.35 0.40
N ALA A 37 10.44 26.36 1.22
CA ALA A 37 11.45 27.14 1.94
C ALA A 37 12.33 26.21 2.79
N GLY A 38 13.62 26.55 2.97
CA GLY A 38 14.59 25.64 3.60
C GLY A 38 14.18 25.11 4.98
N SER A 39 13.48 25.91 5.80
CA SER A 39 12.95 25.51 7.11
C SER A 39 11.75 24.56 7.02
N GLN A 40 10.83 24.80 6.08
CA GLN A 40 9.70 23.90 5.82
C GLN A 40 10.17 22.55 5.29
N ARG A 41 11.23 22.54 4.45
CA ARG A 41 11.82 21.31 3.91
C ARG A 41 12.45 20.46 5.00
N ALA A 42 13.22 21.06 5.90
CA ALA A 42 13.82 20.34 7.03
C ALA A 42 12.75 19.72 7.94
N GLY A 43 11.64 20.41 8.17
CA GLY A 43 10.47 19.88 8.87
C GLY A 43 9.81 18.70 8.15
N SER A 44 9.59 18.81 6.83
CA SER A 44 9.03 17.72 6.01
C SER A 44 9.93 16.48 5.98
N LEU A 45 11.24 16.67 5.86
CA LEU A 45 12.23 15.58 5.92
C LEU A 45 12.22 14.92 7.30
N THR A 46 12.22 15.71 8.37
CA THR A 46 12.15 15.22 9.76
C THR A 46 10.92 14.33 9.96
N ASN A 47 9.74 14.82 9.59
CA ASN A 47 8.51 14.07 9.75
C ASN A 47 8.50 12.80 8.88
N GLY A 48 8.91 12.91 7.61
CA GLY A 48 8.92 11.78 6.69
C GLY A 48 9.88 10.67 7.10
N TYR A 49 11.12 11.02 7.47
CA TYR A 49 12.10 10.04 7.97
C TYR A 49 11.69 9.43 9.31
N SER A 50 11.10 10.22 10.21
CA SER A 50 10.58 9.71 11.50
C SER A 50 9.46 8.69 11.29
N LEU A 51 8.51 8.96 10.40
CA LEU A 51 7.45 8.02 10.04
C LEU A 51 8.02 6.75 9.41
N LEU A 52 8.98 6.89 8.51
CA LEU A 52 9.61 5.77 7.83
C LEU A 52 10.37 4.87 8.80
N VAL A 53 11.11 5.44 9.76
CA VAL A 53 11.78 4.67 10.84
C VAL A 53 10.77 3.92 11.70
N GLY A 54 9.70 4.60 12.13
CA GLY A 54 8.67 3.97 12.96
C GLY A 54 8.06 2.76 12.27
N LEU A 55 7.64 2.94 11.02
CA LEU A 55 6.98 1.89 10.24
C LEU A 55 7.95 0.75 9.86
N ALA A 56 9.16 1.08 9.36
CA ALA A 56 10.16 0.06 9.05
C ALA A 56 10.58 -0.74 10.29
N GLY A 57 10.68 -0.09 11.47
CA GLY A 57 10.97 -0.77 12.72
C GLY A 57 9.83 -1.69 13.19
N GLN A 58 8.57 -1.35 12.90
CA GLN A 58 7.43 -2.25 13.13
C GLN A 58 7.46 -3.44 12.18
N GLU A 59 7.57 -3.21 10.87
CA GLU A 59 7.54 -4.27 9.86
C GLU A 59 8.78 -5.19 9.90
N SER A 60 9.91 -4.71 10.41
CA SER A 60 11.11 -5.55 10.66
C SER A 60 10.88 -6.70 11.66
N LYS A 61 9.71 -6.71 12.33
CA LYS A 61 9.29 -7.69 13.32
C LYS A 61 8.06 -8.48 12.87
N VAL A 62 7.53 -8.26 11.67
CA VAL A 62 6.28 -8.90 11.22
C VAL A 62 6.41 -10.42 11.15
N GLY A 63 7.57 -10.93 10.75
CA GLY A 63 7.83 -12.37 10.72
C GLY A 63 7.81 -13.03 12.10
N LEU A 64 7.92 -12.28 13.21
CA LEU A 64 7.71 -12.87 14.55
C LEU A 64 6.27 -13.36 14.76
N VAL A 65 5.31 -12.89 13.95
CA VAL A 65 3.94 -13.38 14.05
C VAL A 65 3.85 -14.85 13.61
N THR A 66 4.72 -15.31 12.69
CA THR A 66 4.72 -16.72 12.28
C THR A 66 5.12 -17.68 13.41
N TRP A 67 5.79 -17.18 14.46
CA TRP A 67 6.10 -17.98 15.66
C TRP A 67 4.88 -18.21 16.54
N VAL A 68 3.86 -17.36 16.43
CA VAL A 68 2.63 -17.43 17.22
C VAL A 68 1.48 -18.05 16.42
N ARG A 69 1.54 -17.91 15.09
CA ARG A 69 0.50 -18.31 14.14
C ARG A 69 1.15 -19.00 12.96
N ASP A 70 0.72 -20.22 12.67
CA ASP A 70 1.21 -20.97 11.52
C ASP A 70 0.68 -20.33 10.23
N TYR A 71 1.55 -19.62 9.53
CA TYR A 71 1.28 -19.04 8.22
C TYR A 71 2.23 -19.67 7.23
N ASP A 72 1.93 -20.89 6.81
CA ASP A 72 2.75 -21.63 5.85
C ASP A 72 2.47 -21.20 4.40
N GLY A 73 3.41 -21.52 3.51
CA GLY A 73 3.30 -21.26 2.07
C GLY A 73 3.45 -19.79 1.72
N GLU A 74 2.72 -19.34 0.69
CA GLU A 74 2.94 -18.02 0.07
C GLU A 74 2.78 -16.83 1.02
N VAL A 75 1.95 -16.97 2.06
CA VAL A 75 1.78 -15.92 3.09
C VAL A 75 3.02 -15.84 3.98
N GLY A 76 3.54 -16.98 4.44
CA GLY A 76 4.76 -17.02 5.25
C GLY A 76 5.95 -16.41 4.52
N ASP A 77 6.17 -16.84 3.28
CA ASP A 77 7.24 -16.33 2.42
C ASP A 77 7.12 -14.81 2.21
N LEU A 78 5.91 -14.31 1.96
CA LEU A 78 5.66 -12.87 1.85
C LEU A 78 6.01 -12.12 3.13
N LEU A 79 5.64 -12.66 4.31
CA LEU A 79 5.94 -12.02 5.59
C LEU A 79 7.45 -11.98 5.87
N GLU A 80 8.18 -13.03 5.50
CA GLU A 80 9.64 -13.05 5.59
C GLU A 80 10.28 -12.01 4.67
N ASP A 81 9.84 -11.93 3.41
CA ASP A 81 10.34 -10.96 2.44
C ASP A 81 10.09 -9.51 2.88
N VAL A 82 8.89 -9.23 3.41
CA VAL A 82 8.57 -7.91 3.98
C VAL A 82 9.44 -7.61 5.19
N GLN A 83 9.61 -8.58 6.10
CA GLN A 83 10.46 -8.44 7.26
C GLN A 83 11.90 -8.11 6.85
N GLU A 84 12.47 -8.82 5.88
CA GLU A 84 13.82 -8.62 5.42
C GLU A 84 13.98 -7.24 4.76
N ALA A 85 13.05 -6.84 3.90
CA ALA A 85 13.04 -5.51 3.29
C ALA A 85 12.97 -4.40 4.34
N ALA A 86 12.14 -4.58 5.37
CA ALA A 86 11.99 -3.65 6.47
C ALA A 86 13.25 -3.60 7.36
N LYS A 87 13.92 -4.73 7.61
CA LYS A 87 15.22 -4.76 8.31
C LYS A 87 16.30 -4.01 7.54
N ASP A 88 16.40 -4.23 6.22
CA ASP A 88 17.38 -3.57 5.36
C ASP A 88 17.22 -2.04 5.39
N ILE A 89 16.00 -1.54 5.12
CA ILE A 89 15.78 -0.08 5.16
C ILE A 89 15.97 0.49 6.57
N ASN A 90 15.55 -0.21 7.63
CA ASN A 90 15.74 0.25 9.00
C ASN A 90 17.24 0.31 9.38
N GLY A 91 18.04 -0.67 8.95
CA GLY A 91 19.49 -0.67 9.11
C GLY A 91 20.12 0.54 8.41
N TRP A 92 19.78 0.75 7.14
CA TRP A 92 20.24 1.91 6.38
C TRP A 92 19.85 3.25 7.04
N LEU A 93 18.62 3.36 7.57
CA LEU A 93 18.15 4.54 8.31
C LEU A 93 18.98 4.78 9.58
N GLY A 94 19.32 3.71 10.31
CA GLY A 94 20.25 3.75 11.44
C GLY A 94 21.61 4.32 11.02
N ASP A 95 22.18 3.84 9.91
CA ASP A 95 23.49 4.26 9.41
C ASP A 95 23.54 5.72 8.95
N ILE A 96 22.41 6.29 8.50
CA ILE A 96 22.36 7.70 8.06
C ILE A 96 21.91 8.66 9.15
N SER A 97 21.38 8.16 10.27
CA SER A 97 20.78 8.96 11.34
C SER A 97 21.68 10.08 11.87
N GLY A 98 22.96 9.79 12.13
CA GLY A 98 23.93 10.78 12.59
C GLY A 98 24.16 11.92 11.60
N ARG A 99 24.20 11.59 10.29
CA ARG A 99 24.36 12.57 9.20
C ARG A 99 23.08 13.37 8.95
N LEU A 100 21.91 12.78 9.18
CA LEU A 100 20.64 13.51 9.10
C LEU A 100 20.53 14.51 10.26
N LYS A 101 20.87 14.07 11.47
CA LYS A 101 20.86 14.92 12.67
C LYS A 101 21.79 16.12 12.55
N SER A 102 23.00 15.95 12.00
CA SER A 102 23.92 17.08 11.77
C SER A 102 23.39 18.11 10.77
N ASN A 103 22.46 17.72 9.90
CA ASN A 103 21.78 18.58 8.93
C ASN A 103 20.42 19.09 9.42
N GLY A 104 20.11 18.96 10.71
CA GLY A 104 18.86 19.43 11.31
C GLY A 104 17.64 18.56 11.04
N VAL A 105 17.83 17.35 10.51
CA VAL A 105 16.75 16.36 10.30
C VAL A 105 16.71 15.43 11.50
N LEU A 106 15.61 15.47 12.26
CA LEU A 106 15.41 14.60 13.42
C LEU A 106 14.53 13.40 13.04
N MET A 107 14.79 12.24 13.62
CA MET A 107 14.07 10.99 13.29
C MET A 107 13.24 10.46 14.47
N ASP A 108 13.15 11.23 15.55
CA ASP A 108 12.48 10.91 16.81
C ASP A 108 11.14 11.64 16.98
N ARG A 109 10.72 12.41 15.97
CA ARG A 109 9.49 13.21 16.00
C ARG A 109 8.73 13.06 14.68
N ASN A 110 7.69 12.23 14.69
CA ASN A 110 6.84 11.99 13.50
C ASN A 110 5.97 13.19 13.10
N GLY A 111 5.91 14.24 13.92
CA GLY A 111 5.18 15.48 13.64
C GLY A 111 3.65 15.30 13.55
N LEU A 112 3.13 14.13 13.92
CA LEU A 112 1.71 13.84 13.86
C LEU A 112 0.99 14.46 15.09
N PRO A 113 -0.22 15.01 14.91
CA PRO A 113 -1.07 15.41 16.03
C PRO A 113 -1.31 14.24 17.00
N GLU A 114 -1.43 14.52 18.30
CA GLU A 114 -1.61 13.49 19.33
C GLU A 114 -2.84 12.60 19.07
N VAL A 115 -3.95 13.20 18.63
CA VAL A 115 -5.18 12.46 18.28
C VAL A 115 -4.96 11.49 17.11
N GLU A 116 -4.12 11.85 16.14
CA GLU A 116 -3.78 10.99 14.99
C GLU A 116 -2.91 9.82 15.45
N GLN A 117 -1.94 10.07 16.33
CA GLN A 117 -1.12 9.01 16.92
C GLN A 117 -1.99 8.04 17.73
N TRP A 118 -2.93 8.54 18.52
CA TRP A 118 -3.88 7.71 19.26
C TRP A 118 -4.73 6.84 18.33
N ALA A 119 -5.29 7.43 17.27
CA ALA A 119 -6.12 6.70 16.32
C ALA A 119 -5.35 5.56 15.63
N ARG A 120 -4.11 5.82 15.19
CA ARG A 120 -3.23 4.80 14.61
C ARG A 120 -2.96 3.66 15.58
N ASN A 121 -2.56 3.98 16.82
CA ASN A 121 -2.31 2.98 17.86
C ASN A 121 -3.56 2.14 18.17
N TRP A 122 -4.74 2.75 18.19
CA TRP A 122 -6.00 2.05 18.40
C TRP A 122 -6.32 1.08 17.26
N ILE A 123 -6.16 1.51 16.01
CA ILE A 123 -6.35 0.67 14.82
C ILE A 123 -5.37 -0.50 14.85
N GLU A 124 -4.07 -0.23 15.04
CA GLU A 124 -3.05 -1.26 15.15
C GLU A 124 -3.36 -2.28 16.25
N GLY A 125 -3.80 -1.81 17.43
CA GLY A 125 -4.20 -2.68 18.54
C GLY A 125 -5.36 -3.61 18.19
N ARG A 126 -6.36 -3.12 17.45
CA ARG A 126 -7.50 -3.95 16.99
C ARG A 126 -7.09 -4.94 15.91
N THR A 127 -6.27 -4.51 14.96
CA THR A 127 -5.73 -5.38 13.91
C THR A 127 -4.92 -6.52 14.53
N ARG A 128 -4.01 -6.19 15.45
CA ARG A 128 -3.20 -7.18 16.18
C ARG A 128 -4.05 -8.19 16.95
N LYS A 129 -5.10 -7.73 17.65
CA LYS A 129 -6.05 -8.64 18.34
C LYS A 129 -6.73 -9.60 17.37
N THR A 130 -7.08 -9.13 16.18
CA THR A 130 -7.71 -9.97 15.15
C THR A 130 -6.73 -11.00 14.59
N ILE A 131 -5.48 -10.59 14.33
CA ILE A 131 -4.40 -11.46 13.86
C ILE A 131 -4.02 -12.52 14.92
N LEU A 132 -4.04 -12.19 16.21
CA LEU A 132 -3.60 -13.12 17.25
C LEU A 132 -4.73 -13.96 17.85
N GLY A 133 -5.98 -13.47 17.79
CA GLY A 133 -7.15 -14.11 18.42
C GLY A 133 -8.24 -14.59 17.45
N GLY A 134 -8.18 -14.23 16.17
CA GLY A 134 -9.20 -14.63 15.18
C GLY A 134 -9.07 -16.08 14.70
N LYS A 135 -10.07 -16.59 13.98
CA LYS A 135 -9.96 -17.83 13.18
C LYS A 135 -8.81 -17.69 12.17
N ILE A 136 -8.13 -18.79 11.82
CA ILE A 136 -6.92 -18.79 10.98
C ILE A 136 -7.15 -18.07 9.65
N GLN A 137 -8.22 -18.40 8.92
CA GLN A 137 -8.49 -17.79 7.60
C GLN A 137 -8.70 -16.27 7.69
N LYS A 138 -9.52 -15.82 8.64
CA LYS A 138 -9.73 -14.39 8.89
C LYS A 138 -8.45 -13.69 9.32
N SER A 139 -7.61 -14.39 10.06
CA SER A 139 -6.32 -13.89 10.54
C SER A 139 -5.32 -13.68 9.41
N GLU A 140 -5.19 -14.65 8.52
CA GLU A 140 -4.36 -14.56 7.32
C GLU A 140 -4.82 -13.40 6.43
N LEU A 141 -6.12 -13.30 6.15
CA LEU A 141 -6.67 -12.23 5.32
C LEU A 141 -6.35 -10.85 5.91
N VAL A 142 -6.57 -10.68 7.22
CA VAL A 142 -6.28 -9.43 7.93
C VAL A 142 -4.77 -9.16 7.97
N MET A 143 -3.94 -10.19 8.09
CA MET A 143 -2.48 -10.07 8.01
C MET A 143 -2.05 -9.55 6.64
N VAL A 144 -2.43 -10.23 5.56
CA VAL A 144 -2.06 -9.83 4.19
C VAL A 144 -2.60 -8.43 3.87
N LEU A 145 -3.82 -8.10 4.29
CA LEU A 145 -4.39 -6.75 4.12
C LEU A 145 -3.59 -5.69 4.88
N SER A 146 -3.15 -6.00 6.10
CA SER A 146 -2.29 -5.11 6.89
C SER A 146 -0.96 -4.87 6.17
N GLN A 147 -0.38 -5.93 5.59
CA GLN A 147 0.88 -5.86 4.86
C GLN A 147 0.76 -5.12 3.52
N ALA A 148 -0.36 -5.27 2.82
CA ALA A 148 -0.65 -4.44 1.63
C ALA A 148 -0.60 -2.95 1.99
N LYS A 149 -1.28 -2.54 3.07
CA LYS A 149 -1.29 -1.14 3.51
C LYS A 149 0.10 -0.67 3.97
N ALA A 150 0.83 -1.48 4.71
CA ALA A 150 2.16 -1.12 5.21
C ALA A 150 3.16 -0.94 4.07
N THR A 151 3.22 -1.90 3.14
CA THR A 151 4.13 -1.86 1.98
C THR A 151 3.82 -0.69 1.05
N GLU A 152 2.54 -0.42 0.76
CA GLU A 152 2.11 0.76 -0.01
C GLU A 152 2.56 2.05 0.67
N TYR A 153 2.36 2.16 1.99
CA TYR A 153 2.68 3.37 2.72
C TYR A 153 4.20 3.60 2.83
N ILE A 154 5.00 2.54 3.03
CA ILE A 154 6.47 2.64 2.99
C ILE A 154 6.94 3.10 1.61
N ALA A 155 6.38 2.53 0.52
CA ALA A 155 6.72 2.93 -0.83
C ALA A 155 6.43 4.43 -1.08
N ALA A 156 5.22 4.87 -0.72
CA ALA A 156 4.81 6.26 -0.85
C ALA A 156 5.70 7.22 -0.02
N LEU A 157 6.05 6.85 1.21
CA LEU A 157 6.98 7.63 2.04
C LEU A 157 8.37 7.73 1.39
N CYS A 158 8.89 6.62 0.87
CA CYS A 158 10.18 6.60 0.17
C CYS A 158 10.17 7.48 -1.08
N ALA A 159 9.13 7.37 -1.91
CA ALA A 159 8.97 8.20 -3.10
C ALA A 159 8.81 9.69 -2.76
N GLY A 160 8.01 10.00 -1.73
CA GLY A 160 7.82 11.34 -1.22
C GLY A 160 9.13 11.97 -0.71
N LEU A 161 9.89 11.24 0.11
CA LEU A 161 11.21 11.68 0.59
C LEU A 161 12.19 11.85 -0.57
N ALA A 162 12.23 10.94 -1.53
CA ALA A 162 13.10 11.05 -2.70
C ALA A 162 12.84 12.34 -3.51
N ASN A 163 11.58 12.78 -3.60
CA ASN A 163 11.22 14.02 -4.30
C ASN A 163 11.77 15.28 -3.61
N ILE A 164 11.97 15.25 -2.29
CA ILE A 164 12.46 16.38 -1.50
C ILE A 164 13.86 16.15 -0.94
N GLU A 165 14.58 15.13 -1.38
CA GLU A 165 15.95 14.84 -0.95
C GLU A 165 16.97 15.56 -1.85
N VAL A 166 17.91 16.28 -1.23
CA VAL A 166 18.99 17.00 -1.93
C VAL A 166 20.17 16.09 -2.24
N ASN A 167 20.42 15.10 -1.38
CA ASN A 167 21.56 14.22 -1.55
C ASN A 167 21.22 13.13 -2.56
N ASP A 168 21.91 13.14 -3.70
CA ASP A 168 21.65 12.24 -4.82
C ASP A 168 21.72 10.76 -4.42
N ALA A 169 22.74 10.38 -3.63
CA ALA A 169 22.89 9.00 -3.16
C ALA A 169 21.73 8.54 -2.27
N ARG A 170 21.27 9.39 -1.33
CA ARG A 170 20.09 9.08 -0.50
C ARG A 170 18.82 9.02 -1.34
N ARG A 171 18.65 9.94 -2.28
CA ARG A 171 17.50 9.97 -3.19
C ARG A 171 17.40 8.68 -4.01
N ASP A 172 18.51 8.23 -4.58
CA ASP A 172 18.53 7.00 -5.38
C ASP A 172 18.28 5.76 -4.53
N LYS A 173 18.80 5.74 -3.28
CA LYS A 173 18.51 4.66 -2.34
C LYS A 173 17.03 4.63 -1.94
N LEU A 174 16.40 5.78 -1.68
CA LEU A 174 14.97 5.89 -1.41
C LEU A 174 14.11 5.40 -2.59
N LYS A 175 14.48 5.74 -3.83
CA LYS A 175 13.79 5.23 -5.03
C LYS A 175 13.86 3.70 -5.13
N LYS A 176 15.02 3.11 -4.82
CA LYS A 176 15.18 1.65 -4.80
C LYS A 176 14.29 1.00 -3.75
N TYR A 177 14.19 1.58 -2.56
CA TYR A 177 13.27 1.09 -1.54
C TYR A 177 11.81 1.25 -1.96
N ALA A 178 11.43 2.38 -2.55
CA ALA A 178 10.07 2.58 -3.07
C ALA A 178 9.67 1.45 -4.04
N ALA A 179 10.49 1.18 -5.06
CA ALA A 179 10.23 0.11 -6.02
C ALA A 179 10.18 -1.29 -5.38
N ARG A 180 11.06 -1.57 -4.40
CA ARG A 180 11.04 -2.86 -3.68
C ARG A 180 9.73 -3.05 -2.91
N PHE A 181 9.26 -2.02 -2.21
CA PHE A 181 8.02 -2.08 -1.44
C PHE A 181 6.76 -2.05 -2.34
N GLU A 182 6.81 -1.39 -3.50
CA GLU A 182 5.76 -1.51 -4.53
C GLU A 182 5.60 -2.95 -5.00
N SER A 183 6.71 -3.64 -5.32
CA SER A 183 6.65 -5.05 -5.73
C SER A 183 6.11 -5.98 -4.63
N LEU A 184 6.46 -5.72 -3.36
CA LEU A 184 5.88 -6.46 -2.23
C LEU A 184 4.39 -6.17 -2.06
N ASN A 185 3.96 -4.92 -2.28
CA ASN A 185 2.56 -4.55 -2.26
C ASN A 185 1.76 -5.28 -3.34
N GLU A 186 2.27 -5.33 -4.58
CA GLU A 186 1.66 -6.06 -5.68
C GLU A 186 1.46 -7.54 -5.34
N ARG A 187 2.45 -8.17 -4.68
CA ARG A 187 2.32 -9.54 -4.17
C ARG A 187 1.23 -9.67 -3.12
N CYS A 188 1.14 -8.73 -2.17
CA CYS A 188 0.06 -8.71 -1.18
C CYS A 188 -1.32 -8.65 -1.87
N LEU A 189 -1.48 -7.76 -2.86
CA LEU A 189 -2.73 -7.61 -3.60
C LEU A 189 -3.08 -8.87 -4.42
N GLY A 190 -2.07 -9.53 -4.99
CA GLY A 190 -2.22 -10.82 -5.66
C GLY A 190 -2.80 -11.88 -4.73
N LEU A 191 -2.23 -12.04 -3.53
CA LEU A 191 -2.73 -12.98 -2.53
C LEU A 191 -4.15 -12.65 -2.05
N LEU A 192 -4.47 -11.37 -1.86
CA LEU A 192 -5.81 -10.94 -1.48
C LEU A 192 -6.85 -11.30 -2.56
N LYS A 193 -6.49 -11.16 -3.84
CA LYS A 193 -7.36 -11.52 -4.94
C LYS A 193 -7.65 -13.02 -4.96
N VAL A 194 -6.60 -13.85 -4.87
CA VAL A 194 -6.75 -15.32 -4.85
C VAL A 194 -7.62 -15.75 -3.67
N LYS A 195 -7.33 -15.24 -2.46
CA LYS A 195 -8.13 -15.56 -1.26
C LYS A 195 -9.59 -15.10 -1.39
N GLY A 196 -9.84 -13.94 -2.01
CA GLY A 196 -11.20 -13.47 -2.28
C GLY A 196 -11.97 -14.36 -3.26
N GLU A 197 -11.30 -14.86 -4.30
CA GLU A 197 -11.88 -15.80 -5.26
C GLU A 197 -12.20 -17.16 -4.62
N ASP A 198 -11.36 -17.64 -3.71
CA ASP A 198 -11.58 -18.91 -3.01
C ASP A 198 -12.78 -18.85 -2.05
N GLU A 199 -12.98 -17.74 -1.35
CA GLU A 199 -14.13 -17.56 -0.47
C GLU A 199 -15.44 -17.49 -1.28
N MET A 200 -15.47 -16.78 -2.41
CA MET A 200 -16.65 -16.75 -3.30
C MET A 200 -17.01 -18.13 -3.87
N LYS A 201 -16.00 -18.97 -4.18
CA LYS A 201 -16.24 -20.34 -4.66
C LYS A 201 -16.83 -21.23 -3.57
N LYS A 202 -16.43 -21.04 -2.30
CA LYS A 202 -16.99 -21.80 -1.18
C LYS A 202 -18.43 -21.42 -0.92
N GLU A 203 -18.75 -20.11 -0.92
CA GLU A 203 -20.12 -19.63 -0.75
C GLU A 203 -21.06 -20.22 -1.81
N LYS A 204 -20.67 -20.19 -3.09
CA LYS A 204 -21.45 -20.82 -4.17
C LYS A 204 -21.64 -22.32 -4.00
N ALA A 205 -20.59 -23.03 -3.57
CA ALA A 205 -20.67 -24.47 -3.34
C ALA A 205 -21.51 -24.85 -2.11
N GLU A 206 -21.66 -23.94 -1.14
CA GLU A 206 -22.57 -24.11 -0.01
C GLU A 206 -24.02 -23.83 -0.44
N GLU A 207 -24.26 -22.77 -1.23
CA GLU A 207 -25.58 -22.47 -1.81
C GLU A 207 -26.11 -23.64 -2.69
N GLU A 208 -25.28 -24.17 -3.60
CA GLU A 208 -25.65 -25.31 -4.46
C GLU A 208 -25.99 -26.58 -3.65
N ARG A 209 -25.34 -26.80 -2.50
CA ARG A 209 -25.63 -27.95 -1.63
C ARG A 209 -26.92 -27.79 -0.84
N GLU A 210 -27.27 -26.57 -0.46
CA GLU A 210 -28.54 -26.29 0.23
C GLU A 210 -29.72 -26.46 -0.74
N GLU A 211 -29.57 -26.00 -2.00
CA GLU A 211 -30.58 -26.24 -3.06
C GLU A 211 -30.80 -27.74 -3.34
N ASP A 212 -29.71 -28.52 -3.50
CA ASP A 212 -29.80 -29.97 -3.73
C ASP A 212 -30.44 -30.73 -2.54
N ALA A 213 -30.29 -30.22 -1.31
CA ALA A 213 -30.85 -30.84 -0.11
C ALA A 213 -32.36 -30.60 0.02
N ASP A 214 -32.85 -29.43 -0.41
CA ASP A 214 -34.26 -29.08 -0.40
C ASP A 214 -35.03 -29.86 -1.49
N GLU A 215 -34.46 -30.03 -2.69
CA GLU A 215 -35.08 -30.84 -3.75
C GLU A 215 -35.20 -32.33 -3.38
N GLN A 216 -34.22 -32.90 -2.68
CA GLN A 216 -34.29 -34.29 -2.20
C GLN A 216 -35.23 -34.48 -1.00
N GLY A 217 -35.59 -33.40 -0.31
CA GLY A 217 -36.57 -33.40 0.78
C GLY A 217 -38.01 -33.47 0.29
N GLU A 218 -38.32 -32.83 -0.84
CA GLU A 218 -39.67 -32.83 -1.44
C GLU A 218 -40.04 -34.17 -2.10
N GLU A 219 -39.09 -34.92 -2.68
CA GLU A 219 -39.37 -36.25 -3.26
C GLU A 219 -39.70 -37.35 -2.23
N ARG A 220 -39.51 -37.07 -0.93
CA ARG A 220 -39.73 -38.05 0.16
C ARG A 220 -41.04 -37.87 0.94
N LEU A 221 -41.89 -36.92 0.55
CA LEU A 221 -43.23 -36.68 1.11
C LEU A 221 -44.33 -37.15 0.16
#